data_AF-A0A5M8PMK4-F1
#
_entry.id   AF-A0A5M8PMK4-F1
#
_cell.length_a   1.000
_cell.length_b   1.000
_cell.length_c   1.000
_cell.angle_alpha   90.00
_cell.angle_beta   90.00
_cell.angle_gamma   90.00
#
_symmetry.space_group_name_H-M   'P 1'
#
loop_
_entity.id
_entity.type
_entity.pdbx_description
1 polymer ?
#
loop_
_entity_poly.entity_id
_entity_poly.type
_entity_poly.pdbx_seq_one_letter_code
_entity_poly.pdbx_strand_id
1 'polypeptide(L)'
;MNLIFVLSFALVLLLPSLSAATLGSQSPFCENAPATETRPTFDRRTLTPNTLAPRRSHTVTWWAPGSQTHIIISETRRIAGDAAMNVLNDAYTYIVDRIEMLADGVISGGSWAYNQVGLALRATNANNHQTTWGVLSAAIDALMDYMGRTGFRGACTFAIHDGSNEVGIGALEATKR
;
A
#
# COMPACT_ATOMS: atom_id res chain seq x y z
N MET A 1 -66.48 -20.36 5.60
CA MET A 1 -66.85 -19.02 5.12
C MET A 1 -66.27 -18.01 6.11
N ASN A 2 -65.16 -17.38 5.72
CA ASN A 2 -64.43 -16.21 6.24
C ASN A 2 -64.58 -15.76 7.72
N LEU A 3 -63.43 -15.70 8.43
CA LEU A 3 -63.10 -14.54 9.26
C LEU A 3 -61.56 -14.32 9.25
N ILE A 4 -61.17 -13.10 8.90
CA ILE A 4 -59.81 -12.66 8.56
C ILE A 4 -59.09 -12.17 9.82
N PHE A 5 -57.84 -12.62 10.04
CA PHE A 5 -56.91 -12.09 11.03
C PHE A 5 -56.37 -10.72 10.58
N VAL A 6 -56.50 -9.69 11.42
CA VAL A 6 -55.85 -8.38 11.20
C VAL A 6 -54.57 -8.34 12.01
N LEU A 7 -53.42 -8.34 11.32
CA LEU A 7 -52.08 -8.23 11.91
C LEU A 7 -51.77 -6.75 12.20
N SER A 8 -51.46 -6.44 13.45
CA SER A 8 -50.94 -5.14 13.90
C SER A 8 -49.46 -5.02 13.49
N PHE A 9 -49.09 -3.99 12.73
CA PHE A 9 -47.69 -3.66 12.45
C PHE A 9 -47.25 -2.47 13.31
N ALA A 10 -46.17 -2.70 14.06
CA ALA A 10 -45.60 -1.77 15.03
C ALA A 10 -44.89 -0.59 14.35
N LEU A 11 -45.04 0.57 14.99
CA LEU A 11 -44.43 1.87 14.69
C LEU A 11 -42.89 1.81 14.84
N VAL A 12 -42.15 2.05 13.77
CA VAL A 12 -40.68 2.16 13.80
C VAL A 12 -40.29 3.60 14.15
N LEU A 13 -39.67 3.78 15.31
CA LEU A 13 -39.12 5.06 15.78
C LEU A 13 -37.80 5.36 15.03
N LEU A 14 -37.76 6.49 14.31
CA LEU A 14 -36.54 7.06 13.72
C LEU A 14 -35.64 7.63 14.85
N LEU A 15 -34.48 7.01 15.08
CA LEU A 15 -33.43 7.59 15.92
C LEU A 15 -32.54 8.52 15.07
N PRO A 16 -32.20 9.73 15.54
CA PRO A 16 -31.15 10.53 14.92
C PRO A 16 -29.79 9.88 15.15
N SER A 17 -29.02 9.67 14.07
CA SER A 17 -27.65 9.17 14.13
C SER A 17 -26.74 10.19 14.82
N LEU A 18 -26.20 9.81 15.97
CA LEU A 18 -25.12 10.54 16.64
C LEU A 18 -23.87 10.49 15.75
N SER A 19 -23.45 11.65 15.26
CA SER A 19 -22.20 11.81 14.50
C SER A 19 -21.03 11.53 15.44
N ALA A 20 -20.32 10.42 15.22
CA ALA A 20 -19.09 10.11 15.93
C ALA A 20 -17.97 11.03 15.43
N ALA A 21 -17.35 11.78 16.34
CA ALA A 21 -16.16 12.55 16.03
C ALA A 21 -15.02 11.59 15.68
N THR A 22 -14.59 11.59 14.42
CA THR A 22 -13.43 10.85 13.94
C THR A 22 -12.16 11.52 14.48
N LEU A 23 -11.41 10.79 15.32
CA LEU A 23 -10.02 11.14 15.59
C LEU A 23 -9.25 11.10 14.26
N GLY A 24 -8.78 12.25 13.79
CA GLY A 24 -8.03 12.36 12.54
C GLY A 24 -6.73 11.57 12.60
N SER A 25 -6.65 10.50 11.79
CA SER A 25 -5.38 9.85 11.47
C SER A 25 -4.54 10.83 10.65
N GLN A 26 -3.28 11.05 11.04
CA GLN A 26 -2.34 11.81 10.23
C GLN A 26 -2.12 11.02 8.92
N SER A 27 -2.45 11.61 7.77
CA SER A 27 -2.11 11.01 6.48
C SER A 27 -0.61 11.21 6.22
N PRO A 28 0.13 10.17 5.80
CA PRO A 28 1.52 10.33 5.44
C PRO A 28 1.65 11.24 4.20
N PHE A 29 2.67 12.12 4.20
CA PHE A 29 2.96 13.00 3.07
C PHE A 29 3.45 12.18 1.87
N CYS A 30 2.78 12.33 0.74
CA CYS A 30 3.03 11.62 -0.50
C CYS A 30 3.98 12.42 -1.38
N GLU A 31 5.13 11.86 -1.78
CA GLU A 31 6.06 12.61 -2.65
C GLU A 31 5.54 12.77 -4.09
N ASN A 32 4.74 11.83 -4.60
CA ASN A 32 4.17 11.85 -5.96
C ASN A 32 2.71 12.28 -6.05
N ALA A 33 2.05 12.56 -4.92
CA ALA A 33 0.67 13.02 -4.88
C ALA A 33 0.55 14.34 -4.09
N PRO A 34 1.04 15.47 -4.63
CA PRO A 34 1.08 16.75 -3.93
C PRO A 34 -0.30 17.43 -3.74
N ALA A 35 -1.41 16.72 -3.89
CA ALA A 35 -2.77 17.27 -3.75
C ALA A 35 -3.77 16.25 -3.19
N THR A 36 -3.50 15.72 -1.99
CA THR A 36 -4.59 15.28 -1.10
C THR A 36 -4.62 16.27 0.05
N GLU A 37 -5.39 17.34 -0.13
CA GLU A 37 -5.42 18.49 0.76
C GLU A 37 -5.89 18.10 2.17
N THR A 38 -5.06 18.37 3.17
CA THR A 38 -5.55 18.90 4.45
C THR A 38 -4.52 19.91 4.96
N ARG A 39 -4.89 21.19 4.84
CA ARG A 39 -4.16 22.34 5.40
C ARG A 39 -4.68 22.65 6.81
N PRO A 40 -3.98 23.45 7.63
CA PRO A 40 -3.35 22.96 8.85
C PRO A 40 -4.02 23.46 10.13
N THR A 41 -3.74 22.82 11.26
CA THR A 41 -3.57 23.55 12.51
C THR A 41 -2.38 23.00 13.28
N PHE A 42 -1.29 23.77 13.25
CA PHE A 42 -0.11 23.57 14.07
C PHE A 42 -0.27 24.52 15.27
N ASP A 43 -0.46 23.99 16.49
CA ASP A 43 -0.23 24.80 17.70
C ASP A 43 1.23 24.66 18.12
N ARG A 44 1.94 25.78 17.99
CA ARG A 44 3.40 25.94 18.05
C ARG A 44 3.95 25.94 19.48
N ARG A 45 3.14 25.85 20.53
CA ARG A 45 3.61 26.16 21.90
C ARG A 45 3.97 25.00 22.81
N THR A 46 3.99 23.76 22.35
CA THR A 46 4.40 22.66 23.22
C THR A 46 5.53 21.83 22.61
N LEU A 47 6.71 22.05 23.21
CA LEU A 47 7.81 21.11 23.44
C LEU A 47 9.07 21.31 22.60
N THR A 48 10.03 22.00 23.21
CA THR A 48 11.45 21.69 23.10
C THR A 48 11.75 20.53 24.06
N PRO A 49 12.35 19.43 23.57
CA PRO A 49 13.69 19.13 24.05
C PRO A 49 14.63 18.64 22.95
N ASN A 50 15.91 18.90 23.21
CA ASN A 50 17.08 18.53 22.43
C ASN A 50 17.14 17.01 22.22
N THR A 51 16.79 16.52 21.02
CA THR A 51 16.91 15.10 20.65
C THR A 51 17.85 14.96 19.48
N LEU A 52 18.90 14.15 19.66
CA LEU A 52 19.78 13.67 18.60
C LEU A 52 18.96 13.29 17.36
N ALA A 53 19.29 13.89 16.21
CA ALA A 53 18.60 13.56 14.97
C ALA A 53 18.76 12.05 14.68
N PRO A 54 17.67 11.27 14.55
CA PRO A 54 17.74 9.89 14.12
C PRO A 54 18.50 9.80 12.80
N ARG A 55 19.32 8.75 12.60
CA ARG A 55 19.92 8.49 11.28
C ARG A 55 18.78 8.36 10.29
N ARG A 56 18.63 9.34 9.38
CA ARG A 56 17.67 9.26 8.28
C ARG A 56 18.06 8.08 7.39
N SER A 57 17.46 6.92 7.61
CA SER A 57 17.10 6.06 6.48
C SER A 57 16.20 6.91 5.59
N HIS A 58 16.67 7.21 4.37
CA HIS A 58 15.87 7.93 3.38
C HIS A 58 14.74 6.99 2.95
N THR A 59 13.61 7.07 3.66
CA THR A 59 12.40 6.36 3.32
C THR A 59 11.47 7.28 2.55
N VAL A 60 11.03 6.86 1.38
CA VAL A 60 10.13 7.65 0.51
C VAL A 60 8.75 7.02 0.51
N THR A 61 7.71 7.83 0.72
CA THR A 61 6.32 7.38 0.57
C THR A 61 5.81 7.68 -0.83
N TRP A 62 5.33 6.65 -1.53
CA TRP A 62 4.92 6.73 -2.93
C TRP A 62 3.58 6.02 -3.17
N TRP A 63 2.65 6.69 -3.85
CA TRP A 63 1.29 6.21 -4.07
C TRP A 63 1.13 5.53 -5.41
N ALA A 64 0.35 4.45 -5.42
CA ALA A 64 -0.12 3.83 -6.64
C ALA A 64 -1.20 4.70 -7.30
N PRO A 65 -1.11 5.02 -8.60
CA PRO A 65 -2.14 5.78 -9.29
C PRO A 65 -3.53 5.14 -9.20
N GLY A 66 -4.55 5.92 -8.85
CA GLY A 66 -5.95 5.45 -8.82
C GLY A 66 -6.29 4.44 -7.72
N SER A 67 -5.43 4.27 -6.71
CA SER A 67 -5.62 3.33 -5.60
C SER A 67 -5.39 3.97 -4.23
N GLN A 68 -5.85 3.31 -3.17
CA GLN A 68 -5.47 3.62 -1.78
C GLN A 68 -4.15 2.95 -1.38
N THR A 69 -3.60 2.10 -2.25
CA THR A 69 -2.32 1.44 -2.03
C THR A 69 -1.16 2.42 -2.15
N HIS A 70 -0.26 2.38 -1.18
CA HIS A 70 1.01 3.12 -1.23
C HIS A 70 2.15 2.27 -0.66
N ILE A 71 3.38 2.65 -1.00
CA ILE A 71 4.58 1.99 -0.53
C ILE A 71 5.50 2.95 0.21
N ILE A 72 6.18 2.43 1.23
CA ILE A 72 7.26 3.15 1.93
C ILE A 72 8.57 2.48 1.53
N ILE A 73 9.33 3.14 0.65
CA ILE A 73 10.51 2.61 -0.04
C ILE A 73 11.76 2.92 0.77
N SER A 74 12.62 1.92 0.96
CA SER A 74 13.98 2.07 1.47
C SER A 74 14.98 1.62 0.41
N GLU A 75 15.66 2.57 -0.21
CA GLU A 75 16.70 2.28 -1.21
C GLU A 75 17.91 1.59 -0.56
N THR A 76 18.42 0.52 -1.20
CA THR A 76 19.58 -0.21 -0.70
C THR A 76 20.80 -0.02 -1.58
N ARG A 77 20.70 -0.35 -2.88
CA ARG A 77 21.82 -0.19 -3.82
C ARG A 77 21.33 -0.01 -5.25
N ARG A 78 22.07 0.73 -6.06
CA ARG A 78 21.79 0.80 -7.50
C ARG A 78 22.18 -0.50 -8.21
N ILE A 79 21.41 -0.88 -9.21
CA ILE A 79 21.67 -1.99 -10.12
C ILE A 79 21.84 -1.37 -11.51
N ALA A 80 22.94 -1.69 -12.20
CA ALA A 80 23.22 -1.10 -13.50
C ALA A 80 22.23 -1.59 -14.57
N GLY A 81 21.86 -0.68 -15.48
CA GLY A 81 20.94 -0.95 -16.59
C GLY A 81 19.48 -1.09 -16.16
N ASP A 82 18.70 -1.77 -17.00
CA ASP A 82 17.25 -1.87 -16.86
C ASP A 82 16.77 -3.16 -16.19
N ALA A 83 17.68 -3.96 -15.66
CA ALA A 83 17.35 -5.26 -15.07
C ALA A 83 16.27 -5.15 -13.96
N ALA A 84 16.36 -4.13 -13.11
CA ALA A 84 15.35 -3.88 -12.08
C ALA A 84 13.96 -3.60 -12.68
N MET A 85 13.88 -2.72 -13.69
CA MET A 85 12.62 -2.40 -14.36
C MET A 85 12.06 -3.59 -15.14
N ASN A 86 12.90 -4.40 -15.76
CA ASN A 86 12.44 -5.59 -16.49
C ASN A 86 11.80 -6.61 -15.54
N VAL A 87 12.43 -6.87 -14.38
CA VAL A 87 11.84 -7.76 -13.37
C VAL A 87 10.51 -7.21 -12.85
N LEU A 88 10.41 -5.90 -12.62
CA LEU A 88 9.16 -5.29 -12.14
C LEU A 88 8.06 -5.34 -13.21
N ASN A 89 8.36 -5.04 -14.48
CA ASN A 89 7.40 -5.12 -15.58
C ASN A 89 6.91 -6.56 -15.78
N ASP A 90 7.81 -7.53 -15.87
CA ASP A 90 7.44 -8.93 -16.11
C ASP A 90 6.63 -9.50 -14.93
N ALA A 91 7.01 -9.15 -13.69
CA ALA A 91 6.23 -9.45 -12.49
C ALA A 91 4.83 -8.82 -12.51
N TYR A 92 4.73 -7.55 -12.89
CA TYR A 92 3.47 -6.83 -12.98
C TYR A 92 2.54 -7.49 -14.01
N THR A 93 3.05 -7.76 -15.23
CA THR A 93 2.29 -8.48 -16.27
C THR A 93 1.81 -9.84 -15.78
N TYR A 94 2.68 -10.62 -15.15
CA TYR A 94 2.29 -11.92 -14.57
C TYR A 94 1.13 -11.79 -13.58
N ILE A 95 1.15 -10.79 -12.70
CA ILE A 95 0.09 -10.59 -11.70
C ILE A 95 -1.21 -10.11 -12.35
N VAL A 96 -1.15 -9.18 -13.30
CA VAL A 96 -2.33 -8.69 -14.01
C VAL A 96 -2.99 -9.83 -14.80
N ASP A 97 -2.22 -10.59 -15.59
CA ASP A 97 -2.73 -11.75 -16.32
C ASP A 97 -3.39 -12.77 -15.39
N ARG A 98 -2.77 -12.99 -14.22
CA ARG A 98 -3.34 -13.84 -13.18
C ARG A 98 -4.69 -13.32 -12.69
N ILE A 99 -4.82 -12.03 -12.39
CA ILE A 99 -6.06 -11.43 -11.90
C ILE A 99 -7.15 -11.52 -12.97
N GLU A 100 -6.81 -11.31 -14.24
CA GLU A 100 -7.75 -11.46 -15.35
C GLU A 100 -8.28 -12.89 -15.47
N MET A 101 -7.41 -13.89 -15.30
CA MET A 101 -7.79 -15.30 -15.43
C MET A 101 -8.52 -15.87 -14.20
N LEU A 102 -8.14 -15.44 -12.99
CA LEU A 102 -8.52 -16.10 -11.74
C LEU A 102 -9.20 -15.17 -10.73
N ALA A 103 -9.53 -13.95 -11.15
CA ALA A 103 -9.94 -12.84 -10.29
C ALA A 103 -8.87 -12.42 -9.26
N ASP A 104 -9.12 -11.28 -8.62
CA ASP A 104 -8.34 -10.86 -7.46
C ASP A 104 -8.63 -11.77 -6.25
N GLY A 105 -7.69 -11.82 -5.32
CA GLY A 105 -7.81 -12.59 -4.10
C GLY A 105 -6.52 -12.55 -3.28
N VAL A 106 -6.56 -13.19 -2.13
CA VAL A 106 -5.41 -13.26 -1.22
C VAL A 106 -4.28 -14.06 -1.85
N ILE A 107 -3.04 -13.62 -1.64
CA ILE A 107 -1.85 -14.39 -1.97
C ILE A 107 -1.79 -15.62 -1.08
N SER A 108 -1.98 -16.80 -1.69
CA SER A 108 -1.96 -18.07 -0.97
C SER A 108 -0.62 -18.29 -0.27
N GLY A 109 -0.67 -18.74 0.99
CA GLY A 109 0.52 -18.92 1.82
C GLY A 109 1.14 -17.62 2.35
N GLY A 110 0.60 -16.44 1.99
CA GLY A 110 1.05 -15.14 2.49
C GLY A 110 2.44 -14.73 2.01
N SER A 111 2.95 -15.38 0.97
CA SER A 111 4.23 -15.04 0.36
C SER A 111 4.21 -15.29 -1.14
N TRP A 112 4.89 -14.45 -1.89
CA TRP A 112 5.07 -14.60 -3.33
C TRP A 112 6.47 -14.14 -3.74
N ALA A 113 7.01 -14.74 -4.79
CA ALA A 113 8.30 -14.36 -5.35
C ALA A 113 8.33 -14.54 -6.86
N TYR A 114 9.01 -13.63 -7.53
CA TYR A 114 9.31 -13.67 -8.95
C TYR A 114 10.81 -13.49 -9.16
N ASN A 115 11.43 -14.44 -9.86
CA ASN A 115 12.88 -14.50 -10.00
C ASN A 115 13.25 -14.42 -11.47
N GLN A 116 14.19 -13.54 -11.81
CA GLN A 116 14.65 -13.36 -13.19
C GLN A 116 16.08 -12.82 -13.20
N VAL A 117 16.94 -13.50 -13.96
CA VAL A 117 18.33 -13.10 -14.27
C VAL A 117 19.08 -12.49 -13.08
N GLY A 118 19.25 -13.26 -12.00
CA GLY A 118 20.04 -12.83 -10.86
C GLY A 118 19.36 -11.80 -9.94
N LEU A 119 18.07 -11.50 -10.16
CA LEU A 119 17.24 -10.67 -9.30
C LEU A 119 16.01 -11.44 -8.83
N ALA A 120 15.50 -11.05 -7.67
CA ALA A 120 14.25 -11.54 -7.11
C ALA A 120 13.42 -10.36 -6.62
N LEU A 121 12.15 -10.34 -7.04
CA LEU A 121 11.10 -9.57 -6.40
C LEU A 121 10.36 -10.50 -5.44
N ARG A 122 10.20 -10.09 -4.18
CA ARG A 122 9.50 -10.86 -3.15
C ARG A 122 8.47 -9.97 -2.48
N ALA A 123 7.37 -10.58 -2.04
CA ALA A 123 6.39 -9.97 -1.17
C ALA A 123 5.90 -10.98 -0.14
N THR A 124 5.72 -10.54 1.10
CA THR A 124 5.17 -11.33 2.20
C THR A 124 4.18 -10.52 2.99
N ASN A 125 3.16 -11.17 3.55
CA ASN A 125 2.22 -10.57 4.49
C ASN A 125 2.95 -9.90 5.67
N ALA A 126 2.44 -8.76 6.12
CA ALA A 126 2.93 -8.05 7.30
C ALA A 126 1.94 -8.20 8.46
N ASN A 127 2.41 -8.42 9.69
CA ASN A 127 1.60 -8.30 10.92
C ASN A 127 0.24 -9.03 10.88
N ASN A 128 0.17 -10.24 10.32
CA ASN A 128 -1.06 -11.02 10.08
C ASN A 128 -2.09 -10.40 9.14
N HIS A 129 -1.79 -9.26 8.52
CA HIS A 129 -2.60 -8.70 7.45
C HIS A 129 -2.32 -9.42 6.13
N GLN A 130 -3.35 -9.56 5.32
CA GLN A 130 -3.29 -10.33 4.08
C GLN A 130 -3.09 -9.39 2.89
N THR A 131 -2.07 -9.65 2.08
CA THR A 131 -1.89 -8.99 0.79
C THR A 131 -2.70 -9.71 -0.28
N THR A 132 -3.44 -8.96 -1.11
CA THR A 132 -4.12 -9.48 -2.31
C THR A 132 -3.26 -9.29 -3.57
N TRP A 133 -3.62 -9.98 -4.65
CA TRP A 133 -2.95 -9.79 -5.95
C TRP A 133 -3.09 -8.36 -6.46
N GLY A 134 -4.27 -7.74 -6.32
CA GLY A 134 -4.53 -6.36 -6.71
C GLY A 134 -3.73 -5.34 -5.90
N VAL A 135 -3.57 -5.55 -4.59
CA VAL A 135 -2.72 -4.69 -3.77
C VAL A 135 -1.25 -4.84 -4.15
N LEU A 136 -0.79 -6.07 -4.43
CA LEU A 136 0.58 -6.30 -4.85
C LEU A 136 0.88 -5.67 -6.23
N SER A 137 -0.03 -5.77 -7.20
CA SER A 137 0.17 -5.12 -8.51
C SER A 137 0.22 -3.60 -8.38
N ALA A 138 -0.66 -3.00 -7.57
CA ALA A 138 -0.62 -1.56 -7.29
C ALA A 138 0.69 -1.13 -6.59
N ALA A 139 1.20 -1.94 -5.67
CA ALA A 139 2.49 -1.68 -5.02
C ALA A 139 3.67 -1.74 -6.02
N ILE A 140 3.65 -2.69 -6.95
CA ILE A 140 4.67 -2.80 -8.00
C ILE A 140 4.58 -1.62 -8.97
N ASP A 141 3.37 -1.21 -9.36
CA ASP A 141 3.15 -0.03 -10.20
C ASP A 141 3.67 1.26 -9.53
N ALA A 142 3.38 1.44 -8.24
CA ALA A 142 3.96 2.54 -7.45
C ALA A 142 5.49 2.51 -7.45
N LEU A 143 6.11 1.33 -7.31
CA LEU A 143 7.57 1.20 -7.33
C LEU A 143 8.15 1.51 -8.72
N MET A 144 7.49 1.08 -9.79
CA MET A 144 7.90 1.40 -11.16
C MET A 144 7.79 2.90 -11.45
N ASP A 145 6.70 3.56 -11.03
CA ASP A 145 6.53 5.01 -11.15
C ASP A 145 7.61 5.76 -10.37
N TYR A 146 7.92 5.33 -9.14
CA TYR A 146 9.01 5.88 -8.35
C TYR A 146 10.35 5.80 -9.08
N MET A 147 10.72 4.61 -9.54
CA MET A 147 11.98 4.38 -10.26
C MET A 147 12.04 5.18 -11.57
N GLY A 148 10.90 5.30 -12.25
CA GLY A 148 10.75 6.07 -13.48
C GLY A 148 10.96 7.57 -13.26
N ARG A 149 10.38 8.16 -12.19
CA ARG A 149 10.43 9.61 -11.94
C ARG A 149 11.70 10.07 -11.24
N THR A 150 12.28 9.25 -10.37
CA THR A 150 13.49 9.62 -9.61
C THR A 150 14.79 9.22 -10.32
N GLY A 151 14.72 8.31 -11.28
CA GLY A 151 15.90 7.70 -11.90
C GLY A 151 16.63 6.70 -11.00
N PHE A 152 16.10 6.40 -9.80
CA PHE A 152 16.60 5.27 -9.01
C PHE A 152 16.24 3.96 -9.70
N ARG A 153 17.24 3.11 -9.96
CA ARG A 153 17.07 1.75 -10.48
C ARG A 153 17.95 0.83 -9.65
N GLY A 154 17.35 0.02 -8.78
CA GLY A 154 18.15 -0.65 -7.76
C GLY A 154 17.38 -1.58 -6.83
N ALA A 155 18.15 -2.25 -6.00
CA ALA A 155 17.61 -3.06 -4.91
C ALA A 155 17.05 -2.13 -3.82
N CYS A 156 15.89 -2.50 -3.32
CA CYS A 156 15.18 -1.77 -2.28
C CYS A 156 14.28 -2.73 -1.50
N THR A 157 13.94 -2.34 -0.27
CA THR A 157 12.82 -2.92 0.47
C THR A 157 11.68 -1.92 0.49
N PHE A 158 10.45 -2.38 0.63
CA PHE A 158 9.30 -1.50 0.73
C PHE A 158 8.21 -2.10 1.61
N ALA A 159 7.60 -1.28 2.47
CA ALA A 159 6.35 -1.65 3.14
C ALA A 159 5.18 -1.37 2.18
N ILE A 160 4.18 -2.24 2.17
CA ILE A 160 2.98 -2.14 1.33
C ILE A 160 1.81 -1.81 2.24
N HIS A 161 1.19 -0.67 2.00
CA HIS A 161 0.02 -0.22 2.73
C HIS A 161 -1.19 -0.18 1.80
N ASP A 162 -2.35 -0.62 2.31
CA ASP A 162 -3.64 -0.40 1.70
C ASP A 162 -4.47 0.52 2.61
N GLY A 163 -4.62 1.79 2.18
CA GLY A 163 -5.12 2.84 3.05
C GLY A 163 -4.21 3.05 4.26
N SER A 164 -4.76 2.93 5.48
CA SER A 164 -4.01 3.08 6.73
C SER A 164 -3.33 1.80 7.22
N ASN A 165 -3.56 0.66 6.56
CA ASN A 165 -3.10 -0.64 7.05
C ASN A 165 -1.86 -1.09 6.30
N GLU A 166 -0.78 -1.40 7.01
CA GLU A 166 0.33 -2.17 6.44
C GLU A 166 -0.15 -3.60 6.22
N VAL A 167 -0.09 -4.08 4.97
CA VAL A 167 -0.59 -5.41 4.60
C VAL A 167 0.50 -6.35 4.10
N GLY A 168 1.65 -5.81 3.71
CA GLY A 168 2.78 -6.59 3.21
C GLY A 168 4.11 -5.87 3.28
N ILE A 169 5.18 -6.64 3.10
CA ILE A 169 6.55 -6.16 2.93
C ILE A 169 7.08 -6.76 1.64
N GLY A 170 7.74 -5.96 0.82
CA GLY A 170 8.38 -6.37 -0.40
C GLY A 170 9.87 -6.06 -0.44
N ALA A 171 10.58 -6.78 -1.30
CA ALA A 171 11.98 -6.58 -1.59
C ALA A 171 12.28 -6.85 -3.06
N LEU A 172 13.02 -5.94 -3.69
CA LEU A 172 13.73 -6.21 -4.93
C LEU A 172 15.21 -6.35 -4.58
N GLU A 173 15.77 -7.54 -4.80
CA GLU A 173 17.13 -7.88 -4.38
C GLU A 173 17.85 -8.68 -5.46
N ALA A 174 19.19 -8.75 -5.37
CA ALA A 174 19.92 -9.72 -6.18
C ALA A 174 19.91 -11.09 -5.53
N THR A 175 19.68 -12.12 -6.33
CA THR A 175 19.83 -13.49 -5.88
C THR A 175 21.31 -13.82 -5.72
N LYS A 176 21.65 -14.53 -4.64
CA LYS A 176 22.98 -15.13 -4.51
C LYS A 176 23.10 -16.20 -5.60
N ARG A 177 24.19 -16.12 -6.38
CA ARG A 177 24.60 -17.21 -7.28
C ARG A 177 25.09 -18.40 -6.48
#